data_AF-A0A9W6ZXQ2-F1
#
_entry.id   AF-A0A9W6ZXQ2-F1
#
_cell.length_a   1.000
_cell.length_b   1.000
_cell.length_c   1.000
_cell.angle_alpha   90.00
_cell.angle_beta   90.00
_cell.angle_gamma   90.00
#
_symmetry.space_group_name_H-M   'P 1'
#
loop_
_entity.id
_entity.type
_entity.pdbx_description
1 polymer ?
#
loop_
_entity_poly.entity_id
_entity_poly.type
_entity_poly.pdbx_seq_one_letter_code
_entity_poly.pdbx_strand_id
1 'polypeptide(L)'
;MKANTFFSSSQSLCLNHSSTPNTRIQIGPTIQVYSTVYIPSGAQLTFNYNTTEYVISSPFKDWATGNLVKGFFYLGKEEKMHLIKSGEVSEHVKELWDEYVRRNVRVKQDEE
;
A
#
# COMPACT_ATOMS: atom_id res chain seq x y z
N MET A 1 24.29 5.39 2.65
CA MET A 1 23.93 6.02 1.36
C MET A 1 22.52 5.61 1.02
N LYS A 2 21.60 6.54 0.75
CA LYS A 2 20.26 6.23 0.23
C LYS A 2 20.35 6.37 -1.29
N ALA A 3 20.27 5.25 -2.01
CA ALA A 3 20.22 5.28 -3.46
C ALA A 3 18.79 5.61 -3.89
N ASN A 4 18.55 6.85 -4.32
CA ASN A 4 17.30 7.23 -4.97
C ASN A 4 17.44 6.91 -6.46
N THR A 5 16.94 5.75 -6.89
CA THR A 5 16.88 5.40 -8.31
C THR A 5 15.66 6.06 -8.93
N PHE A 6 15.89 7.05 -9.80
CA PHE A 6 14.84 7.70 -10.59
C PHE A 6 14.65 6.93 -11.91
N PHE A 7 13.43 6.45 -12.18
CA PHE A 7 13.06 5.88 -13.48
C PHE A 7 12.44 6.97 -14.36
N SER A 8 13.10 7.27 -15.48
CA SER A 8 12.63 8.18 -16.52
C SER A 8 11.67 7.43 -17.47
N SER A 9 10.59 8.10 -17.83
CA SER A 9 9.40 7.61 -18.54
C SER A 9 9.67 6.93 -19.87
N SER A 10 9.30 5.64 -19.98
CA SER A 10 8.82 4.96 -21.22
C SER A 10 8.49 3.48 -21.04
N GLN A 11 8.82 2.87 -19.89
CA GLN A 11 8.45 1.48 -19.59
C GLN A 11 7.43 1.43 -18.46
N SER A 12 6.28 0.81 -18.72
CA SER A 12 5.35 0.41 -17.66
C SER A 12 6.05 -0.62 -16.77
N LEU A 13 6.14 -0.32 -15.48
CA LEU A 13 6.77 -1.21 -14.52
C LEU A 13 5.72 -2.17 -13.96
N CYS A 14 5.79 -3.45 -14.34
CA CYS A 14 4.96 -4.50 -13.76
C CYS A 14 5.57 -4.93 -12.43
N LEU A 15 5.14 -4.31 -11.33
CA LEU A 15 5.54 -4.69 -9.98
C LEU A 15 4.55 -5.70 -9.40
N ASN A 16 5.06 -6.75 -8.77
CA ASN A 16 4.23 -7.77 -8.12
C ASN A 16 3.95 -7.43 -6.66
N HIS A 17 2.88 -8.04 -6.13
CA HIS A 17 2.56 -8.01 -4.71
C HIS A 17 3.59 -8.78 -3.88
N SER A 18 3.92 -8.26 -2.71
CA SER A 18 4.54 -9.02 -1.61
C SER A 18 4.03 -8.49 -0.26
N SER A 19 3.80 -9.39 0.69
CA SER A 19 3.52 -9.04 2.09
C SER A 19 4.76 -8.52 2.84
N THR A 20 5.97 -8.76 2.29
CA THR A 20 7.25 -8.25 2.78
C THR A 20 7.98 -7.52 1.65
N PRO A 21 7.46 -6.38 1.19
CA PRO A 21 7.96 -5.72 0.00
C PRO A 21 9.31 -5.06 0.22
N ASN A 22 10.08 -4.92 -0.86
CA ASN A 22 11.35 -4.19 -0.87
C ASN A 22 11.21 -2.75 -1.43
N THR A 23 10.01 -2.38 -1.89
CA THR A 23 9.69 -1.03 -2.34
C THR A 23 8.35 -0.54 -1.77
N ARG A 24 8.17 0.78 -1.76
CA ARG A 24 6.89 1.45 -1.56
C ARG A 24 6.56 2.34 -2.74
N ILE A 25 5.27 2.57 -2.96
CA ILE A 25 4.75 3.42 -4.05
C ILE A 25 4.29 4.75 -3.47
N GLN A 26 4.72 5.84 -4.09
CA GLN A 26 4.18 7.17 -3.86
C GLN A 26 3.41 7.60 -5.10
N ILE A 27 2.13 7.93 -4.91
CA ILE A 27 1.22 8.37 -5.96
C ILE A 27 1.05 9.88 -5.85
N GLY A 28 1.39 10.60 -6.91
CA GLY A 28 1.17 12.04 -7.05
C GLY A 28 0.98 12.40 -8.54
N PRO A 29 1.46 13.57 -9.00
CA PRO A 29 1.45 13.91 -10.43
C PRO A 29 2.20 12.89 -11.30
N THR A 30 3.17 12.19 -10.70
CA THR A 30 3.82 11.00 -11.25
C THR A 30 3.84 9.90 -10.19
N ILE A 31 3.99 8.64 -10.64
CA ILE A 31 4.18 7.50 -9.74
C ILE A 31 5.68 7.35 -9.46
N GLN A 32 6.07 7.33 -8.20
CA GLN A 32 7.45 7.05 -7.79
C GLN A 32 7.53 5.74 -7.00
N VAL A 33 8.62 5.01 -7.20
CA VAL A 33 8.93 3.76 -6.50
C VAL A 33 10.18 3.98 -5.66
N TYR A 34 10.06 3.81 -4.35
CA TYR A 34 11.17 4.00 -3.41
C TYR A 34 11.56 2.67 -2.80
N SER A 35 12.86 2.36 -2.76
CA SER A 35 13.33 1.20 -1.99
C SER A 35 13.17 1.44 -0.50
N THR A 36 12.77 0.40 0.22
CA THR A 36 12.68 0.40 1.70
C THR A 36 13.88 -0.31 2.33
N VAL A 37 14.62 -1.06 1.53
CA VAL A 37 15.82 -1.84 1.90
C VAL A 37 16.90 -1.74 0.82
N TYR A 38 18.07 -2.30 1.08
CA TYR A 38 19.06 -2.56 0.03
C TYR A 38 18.53 -3.65 -0.92
N ILE A 39 18.63 -3.41 -2.24
CA ILE A 39 18.12 -4.33 -3.27
C ILE A 39 19.30 -4.78 -4.14
N PRO A 40 19.68 -6.07 -4.10
CA PRO A 40 20.70 -6.62 -4.99
C PRO A 40 20.30 -6.52 -6.46
N SER A 41 21.29 -6.44 -7.35
CA SER A 41 21.05 -6.49 -8.79
C SER A 41 20.34 -7.79 -9.18
N GLY A 42 19.33 -7.71 -10.04
CA GLY A 42 18.51 -8.85 -10.47
C GLY A 42 17.41 -9.28 -9.49
N ALA A 43 17.34 -8.70 -8.29
CA ALA A 43 16.22 -8.96 -7.38
C ALA A 43 14.90 -8.37 -7.92
N GLN A 44 13.81 -9.11 -7.75
CA GLN A 44 12.48 -8.64 -8.14
C GLN A 44 12.03 -7.48 -7.25
N LEU A 45 11.51 -6.42 -7.88
CA LEU A 45 10.87 -5.31 -7.18
C LEU A 45 9.42 -5.69 -6.84
N THR A 46 9.04 -5.50 -5.59
CA THR A 46 7.69 -5.82 -5.08
C THR A 46 7.19 -4.73 -4.17
N PHE A 47 5.86 -4.56 -4.12
CA PHE A 47 5.19 -3.64 -3.19
C PHE A 47 3.93 -4.28 -2.60
N ASN A 48 3.45 -3.76 -1.48
CA ASN A 48 2.22 -4.26 -0.86
C ASN A 48 1.00 -3.59 -1.50
N TYR A 49 0.25 -4.32 -2.32
CA TYR A 49 -0.96 -3.80 -2.99
C TYR A 49 -2.00 -3.22 -2.02
N ASN A 50 -2.06 -3.69 -0.77
CA ASN A 50 -3.00 -3.16 0.21
C ASN A 50 -2.65 -1.72 0.64
N THR A 51 -1.52 -1.14 0.19
CA THR A 51 -1.14 0.25 0.51
C THR A 51 -1.57 1.26 -0.55
N THR A 52 -1.91 0.80 -1.76
CA THR A 52 -2.37 1.65 -2.87
C THR A 52 -3.83 1.42 -3.24
N GLU A 53 -4.36 0.23 -2.95
CA GLU A 53 -5.74 -0.14 -3.27
C GLU A 53 -6.60 -0.13 -2.00
N TYR A 54 -7.67 0.67 -1.99
CA TYR A 54 -8.60 0.69 -0.86
C TYR A 54 -9.44 -0.60 -0.82
N VAL A 55 -9.99 -0.99 -1.96
CA VAL A 55 -10.66 -2.28 -2.22
C VAL A 55 -10.16 -2.79 -3.56
N ILE A 56 -9.61 -4.00 -3.59
CA ILE A 56 -9.16 -4.62 -4.84
C ILE A 56 -10.36 -5.21 -5.57
N SER A 57 -10.51 -4.89 -6.85
CA SER A 57 -11.62 -5.34 -7.70
C SER A 57 -11.67 -6.86 -7.89
N SER A 58 -10.51 -7.50 -7.97
CA SER A 58 -10.37 -8.97 -8.06
C SER A 58 -9.36 -9.47 -7.02
N PRO A 59 -9.81 -9.76 -5.78
CA PRO A 59 -8.95 -10.31 -4.74
C PRO A 59 -8.24 -11.59 -5.17
N PHE A 60 -7.02 -11.80 -4.68
CA PHE A 60 -6.21 -12.98 -4.99
C PHE A 60 -5.43 -13.45 -3.78
N LYS A 61 -4.95 -14.70 -3.81
CA LYS A 61 -4.06 -15.22 -2.75
C LYS A 61 -2.63 -14.83 -3.05
N ASP A 62 -1.95 -14.24 -2.08
CA ASP A 62 -0.51 -14.05 -2.12
C ASP A 62 0.18 -15.41 -2.26
N TRP A 63 1.09 -15.53 -3.23
CA TRP A 63 1.81 -16.76 -3.52
C TRP A 63 2.67 -17.21 -2.33
N ALA A 64 3.29 -16.25 -1.62
CA ALA A 64 4.23 -16.59 -0.55
C ALA A 64 3.52 -16.98 0.76
N THR A 65 2.48 -16.23 1.14
CA THR A 65 1.81 -16.42 2.43
C THR A 65 0.49 -17.20 2.35
N GLY A 66 -0.11 -17.30 1.16
CA GLY A 66 -1.47 -17.82 0.98
C GLY A 66 -2.59 -16.89 1.45
N ASN A 67 -2.25 -15.73 2.02
CA ASN A 67 -3.21 -14.76 2.55
C ASN A 67 -3.98 -14.09 1.40
N LEU A 68 -5.23 -13.73 1.68
CA LEU A 68 -6.09 -13.06 0.70
C LEU A 68 -5.76 -11.56 0.64
N VAL A 69 -5.28 -11.11 -0.51
CA VAL A 69 -5.03 -9.70 -0.84
C VAL A 69 -6.31 -9.11 -1.42
N LYS A 70 -6.90 -8.14 -0.70
CA LYS A 70 -8.22 -7.59 -1.05
C LYS A 70 -8.34 -6.06 -0.85
N GLY A 71 -7.26 -5.39 -0.49
CA GLY A 71 -7.22 -3.94 -0.30
C GLY A 71 -7.22 -3.51 1.16
N PHE A 72 -6.78 -2.26 1.41
CA PHE A 72 -6.59 -1.66 2.72
C PHE A 72 -7.82 -1.78 3.63
N PHE A 73 -9.01 -1.62 3.06
CA PHE A 73 -10.28 -1.61 3.79
C PHE A 73 -10.47 -2.87 4.64
N TYR A 74 -9.99 -4.03 4.18
CA TYR A 74 -10.21 -5.29 4.86
C TYR A 74 -9.09 -5.73 5.81
N LEU A 75 -8.01 -4.96 5.94
CA LEU A 75 -6.91 -5.29 6.85
C LEU A 75 -7.36 -5.24 8.32
N GLY A 76 -6.64 -5.92 9.20
CA GLY A 76 -6.86 -5.79 10.65
C GLY A 76 -6.57 -4.36 11.13
N LYS A 77 -7.16 -3.95 12.26
CA LYS A 77 -6.91 -2.61 12.84
C LYS A 77 -5.42 -2.37 13.10
N GLU A 78 -4.73 -3.36 13.68
CA GLU A 78 -3.31 -3.26 13.99
C GLU A 78 -2.46 -3.08 12.72
N GLU A 79 -2.76 -3.86 11.69
CA GLU A 79 -2.07 -3.78 10.40
C GLU A 79 -2.31 -2.44 9.68
N LYS A 80 -3.56 -1.95 9.65
CA LYS A 80 -3.88 -0.60 9.14
C LYS A 80 -3.03 0.46 9.84
N MET A 81 -2.99 0.43 11.17
CA MET A 81 -2.24 1.42 11.95
C MET A 81 -0.73 1.29 11.74
N HIS A 82 -0.21 0.08 11.58
CA HIS A 82 1.19 -0.15 11.29
C HIS A 82 1.57 0.48 9.94
N LEU A 83 0.84 0.17 8.87
CA LEU A 83 1.11 0.69 7.52
C LEU A 83 0.95 2.22 7.42
N ILE A 84 -0.04 2.79 8.12
CA ILE A 84 -0.20 4.25 8.19
C ILE A 84 1.02 4.89 8.87
N LYS A 85 1.44 4.34 10.02
CA LYS A 85 2.58 4.86 10.79
C LYS A 85 3.92 4.67 10.07
N SER A 86 4.08 3.60 9.28
CA SER A 86 5.29 3.38 8.49
C SER A 86 5.37 4.30 7.25
N GLY A 87 4.28 5.00 6.90
CA GLY A 87 4.23 5.88 5.74
C GLY A 87 4.18 5.13 4.40
N GLU A 88 3.78 3.86 4.41
CA GLU A 88 3.68 3.03 3.20
C GLU A 88 2.36 3.22 2.45
N VAL A 89 1.32 3.66 3.15
CA VAL A 89 -0.01 3.88 2.59
C VAL A 89 -0.01 5.13 1.71
N SER A 90 -0.54 5.00 0.50
CA SER A 90 -0.76 6.13 -0.41
C SER A 90 -1.72 7.14 0.21
N GLU A 91 -1.57 8.41 -0.16
CA GLU A 91 -2.37 9.48 0.44
C GLU A 91 -3.87 9.28 0.21
N HIS A 92 -4.25 8.87 -1.01
CA HIS A 92 -5.65 8.60 -1.35
C HIS A 92 -6.28 7.50 -0.48
N VAL A 93 -5.55 6.42 -0.20
CA VAL A 93 -6.06 5.34 0.69
C VAL A 93 -6.22 5.84 2.13
N LYS A 94 -5.34 6.73 2.61
CA LYS A 94 -5.51 7.37 3.93
C LYS A 94 -6.75 8.26 3.97
N GLU A 95 -6.96 9.09 2.95
CA GLU A 95 -8.13 9.97 2.86
C GLU A 95 -9.45 9.18 2.92
N LEU A 96 -9.54 8.07 2.17
CA LEU A 96 -10.69 7.16 2.20
C LEU A 96 -10.90 6.51 3.57
N TRP A 97 -9.80 6.14 4.24
CA TRP A 97 -9.87 5.61 5.60
C TRP A 97 -10.33 6.67 6.61
N ASP A 98 -9.80 7.88 6.54
CA ASP A 98 -10.17 8.98 7.43
C ASP A 98 -11.63 9.40 7.22
N GLU A 99 -12.11 9.40 5.99
CA GLU A 99 -13.53 9.60 5.68
C GLU A 99 -14.42 8.51 6.27
N TYR A 100 -14.03 7.24 6.10
CA TYR A 100 -14.74 6.11 6.71
C TYR A 100 -14.79 6.25 8.23
N VAL A 101 -13.67 6.55 8.89
CA VAL A 101 -13.62 6.74 10.35
C VAL A 101 -14.51 7.91 10.77
N ARG A 102 -14.43 9.06 10.11
CA ARG A 102 -15.27 10.23 10.44
C ARG A 102 -16.75 9.93 10.34
N ARG A 103 -17.19 9.18 9.31
CA ARG A 103 -18.59 8.77 9.14
C ARG A 103 -19.04 7.81 10.23
N ASN A 104 -18.23 6.79 10.53
CA ASN A 104 -18.64 5.71 11.45
C ASN A 104 -18.40 6.03 12.93
N VAL A 105 -17.64 7.07 13.26
CA VAL A 105 -17.53 7.60 14.64
C VAL A 105 -18.70 8.52 14.97
N ARG A 106 -19.19 9.33 14.02
CA ARG A 106 -20.35 10.20 14.22
C ARG A 106 -21.65 9.41 14.48
N VAL A 107 -21.86 8.32 13.75
CA VAL A 107 -23.04 7.46 13.92
C VAL A 107 -23.15 6.88 15.34
N LYS A 108 -22.03 6.67 16.04
CA LYS A 108 -22.04 6.15 17.42
C LYS A 108 -22.38 7.18 18.50
N GLN A 109 -22.41 8.48 18.17
CA GLN A 109 -22.75 9.54 19.13
C GLN A 109 -24.22 9.97 19.04
N ASP A 110 -24.93 9.58 17.98
CA ASP A 110 -26.33 9.93 17.75
C ASP A 110 -27.31 8.80 18.15
N GLU A 111 -26.80 7.71 18.75
CA GLU A 111 -27.56 6.52 19.20
C GLU A 111 -27.63 6.38 20.75
N GLU A 112 -27.15 7.37 21.52
CA GLU A 112 -27.31 7.48 22.99
C GLU A 112 -28.13 8.72 23.36
#